data_AF-A0A9E5VEN3-F1
#
_entry.id   AF-A0A9E5VEN3-F1
#
_cell.length_a   1.000
_cell.length_b   1.000
_cell.length_c   1.000
_cell.angle_alpha   90.00
_cell.angle_beta   90.00
_cell.angle_gamma   90.00
#
_symmetry.space_group_name_H-M   'P 1'
#
loop_
_entity.id
_entity.type
_entity.pdbx_description
1 polymer ?
#
loop_
_entity_poly.entity_id
_entity_poly.type
_entity_poly.pdbx_seq_one_letter_code
_entity_poly.pdbx_strand_id
1 'polypeptide(L)' 'MEKMPYIKGENRNQITLFPEAVDDYITPDNPVRVIEAFVDSLDMKELGFKRTT' A
#
# COMPACT_ATOMS: atom_id res chain seq x y z
N MET A 1 15.87 11.04 -20.64
CA MET A 1 15.55 10.17 -19.48
C MET A 1 14.19 10.57 -18.98
N GLU A 2 13.17 9.79 -19.32
CA GLU A 2 11.79 10.01 -18.90
C GLU A 2 11.69 9.75 -17.39
N LYS A 3 11.56 10.80 -16.59
CA LYS A 3 11.19 10.67 -15.18
C LYS A 3 9.79 10.07 -15.18
N MET A 4 9.64 8.79 -14.84
CA MET A 4 8.33 8.29 -14.41
C MET A 4 7.92 9.15 -13.21
N PRO A 5 6.88 10.01 -13.32
CA PRO A 5 6.40 10.74 -12.17
C PRO A 5 5.96 9.70 -11.14
N TYR A 6 6.14 10.00 -9.86
CA TYR A 6 5.60 9.17 -8.79
C TYR A 6 4.12 8.85 -9.09
N ILE A 7 3.82 7.59 -9.37
CA ILE A 7 2.46 7.15 -9.68
C ILE A 7 1.75 6.97 -8.34
N LYS A 8 0.93 7.95 -7.98
CA LYS A 8 0.06 7.84 -6.82
C LYS A 8 -1.07 6.88 -7.17
N GLY A 9 -1.02 5.66 -6.64
CA GLY A 9 -2.13 4.71 -6.72
C GLY A 9 -3.33 5.16 -5.90
N GLU A 10 -4.47 4.50 -6.12
CA GLU A 10 -5.67 4.70 -5.30
C GLU A 10 -5.57 3.95 -3.96
N ASN A 11 -6.27 4.45 -2.94
CA ASN A 11 -6.31 3.77 -1.65
C ASN A 11 -7.18 2.51 -1.78
N ARG A 12 -6.58 1.34 -1.60
CA ARG A 12 -7.25 0.03 -1.73
C ARG A 12 -8.40 -0.20 -0.74
N ASN A 13 -8.45 0.55 0.37
CA ASN A 13 -9.51 0.51 1.36
C ASN A 13 -10.62 1.54 1.07
N GLN A 14 -10.48 2.35 0.03
CA GLN A 14 -11.48 3.35 -0.33
C GLN A 14 -12.70 2.64 -0.92
N ILE A 15 -13.81 2.70 -0.19
CA ILE A 15 -15.10 2.18 -0.64
C ILE A 15 -15.76 3.21 -1.56
N THR A 16 -16.29 2.77 -2.70
CA THR A 16 -17.17 3.56 -3.57
C THR A 16 -18.61 3.05 -3.48
N LEU A 17 -19.57 3.75 -4.11
CA LEU A 17 -20.98 3.32 -4.07
C LEU A 17 -21.13 1.86 -4.57
N PHE A 18 -20.37 1.51 -5.62
CA PHE A 18 -20.09 0.16 -6.12
C PHE A 18 -18.85 0.25 -7.03
N PRO A 19 -17.94 -0.74 -7.07
CA PRO A 19 -17.88 -1.99 -6.29
C PRO A 19 -17.31 -1.82 -4.86
N GLU A 20 -17.20 -2.94 -4.13
CA GLU A 20 -16.51 -3.06 -2.82
C GLU A 20 -15.05 -2.60 -2.91
N ALA A 21 -14.40 -2.40 -1.75
CA ALA A 21 -13.02 -1.93 -1.75
C ALA A 21 -12.10 -2.96 -2.40
N VAL A 22 -11.00 -2.49 -3.01
CA VAL A 22 -10.02 -3.38 -3.65
C VAL A 22 -9.47 -4.40 -2.65
N ASP A 23 -9.34 -4.01 -1.37
CA ASP A 23 -8.92 -4.91 -0.29
C ASP A 23 -9.84 -6.11 -0.07
N ASP A 24 -11.15 -5.94 -0.26
CA ASP A 24 -12.16 -6.97 -0.02
C ASP A 24 -12.02 -8.15 -1.02
N TYR A 25 -11.44 -7.88 -2.19
CA TYR A 25 -11.10 -8.90 -3.19
C TYR A 25 -9.80 -9.66 -2.89
N ILE A 26 -9.01 -9.21 -1.91
CA ILE A 26 -7.71 -9.79 -1.57
C ILE A 26 -7.89 -10.71 -0.36
N THR A 27 -7.85 -12.02 -0.61
CA THR A 27 -8.00 -13.01 0.45
C THR A 27 -6.89 -12.92 1.51
N PRO A 28 -7.13 -13.39 2.75
CA PRO A 28 -6.11 -13.37 3.81
C PRO A 28 -4.85 -14.19 3.49
N ASP A 29 -4.98 -15.24 2.67
CA ASP A 29 -3.90 -16.11 2.20
C ASP A 29 -3.22 -15.61 0.92
N ASN A 30 -3.65 -14.47 0.37
CA ASN A 30 -3.07 -13.91 -0.84
C ASN A 30 -1.60 -13.52 -0.59
N PRO A 31 -0.65 -13.93 -1.46
CA PRO A 31 0.77 -13.65 -1.29
C PRO A 31 1.09 -12.15 -1.22
N VAL A 32 0.23 -11.27 -1.76
CA VAL A 32 0.41 -9.82 -1.69
C VAL A 32 0.40 -9.31 -0.23
N ARG A 33 -0.24 -10.03 0.70
CA ARG A 33 -0.27 -9.70 2.15
C ARG A 33 1.12 -9.73 2.77
N VAL A 34 2.08 -10.46 2.18
CA VAL A 34 3.49 -10.43 2.61
C VAL A 34 4.10 -9.03 2.49
N ILE A 35 3.64 -8.22 1.51
CA ILE A 35 4.13 -6.85 1.34
C ILE A 35 3.69 -5.97 2.50
N GLU A 36 2.45 -6.13 2.98
CA GLU A 36 1.95 -5.43 4.18
C GLU A 36 2.79 -5.81 5.40
N ALA A 37 2.92 -7.11 5.68
CA ALA A 37 3.71 -7.60 6.81
C ALA A 37 5.18 -7.15 6.76
N PHE A 38 5.76 -7.11 5.56
CA PHE A 38 7.12 -6.59 5.36
C PHE A 38 7.19 -5.10 5.69
N VAL A 39 6.32 -4.27 5.13
CA VAL A 39 6.31 -2.82 5.36
C VAL A 39 6.06 -2.50 6.84
N ASP A 40 5.15 -3.21 7.49
CA ASP A 40 4.82 -3.04 8.92
C ASP A 40 5.99 -3.41 9.84
N SER A 41 6.90 -4.28 9.37
CA SER A 41 8.09 -4.68 10.12
C SER A 41 9.24 -3.66 10.05
N LEU A 42 9.17 -2.67 9.15
CA LEU A 42 10.24 -1.71 8.93
C LEU A 42 10.12 -0.50 9.87
N ASP A 43 11.23 -0.12 10.50
CA ASP A 43 11.34 1.19 11.15
C ASP A 43 11.64 2.27 10.10
N MET A 44 10.59 2.95 9.66
CA MET A 44 10.69 4.03 8.69
C MET A 44 11.55 5.22 9.17
N LYS A 45 11.67 5.44 10.48
CA LYS A 45 12.52 6.49 11.04
C LYS A 45 13.99 6.11 10.97
N GLU A 46 14.34 4.89 11.34
CA GLU A 46 15.71 4.37 11.21
C GLU A 46 16.17 4.32 9.76
N LEU A 47 15.24 4.03 8.84
CA LEU A 47 15.48 4.08 7.40
C LEU A 47 15.62 5.52 6.84
N GLY A 48 15.42 6.55 7.66
CA GLY A 48 15.61 7.95 7.29
C GLY A 48 14.43 8.59 6.55
N PHE A 49 13.24 7.99 6.57
CA PHE A 49 12.05 8.60 5.97
C PHE A 49 11.55 9.77 6.83
N LYS A 50 11.51 10.96 6.22
CA LYS A 50 11.15 12.22 6.91
C LYS A 50 9.64 12.41 7.14
N ARG A 51 8.79 11.62 6.49
CA ARG A 51 7.31 11.70 6.55
C ARG A 51 6.74 10.34 6.94
N THR A 52 7.02 9.93 8.17
CA THR A 52 6.63 8.63 8.75
C THR A 52 5.40 8.72 9.66
N THR A 53 4.60 9.79 9.54
CA THR A 53 3.46 10.08 10.42
C THR A 53 2.22 10.35 9.58
#